data_AF-D7FWG5-F1
#
_entry.id   AF-D7FWG5-F1
#
_cell.length_a   1.000
_cell.length_b   1.000
_cell.length_c   1.000
_cell.angle_alpha   90.00
_cell.angle_beta   90.00
_cell.angle_gamma   90.00
#
_symmetry.space_group_name_H-M   'P 1'
#
loop_
_entity.id
_entity.type
_entity.pdbx_description
1 polymer ?
#
loop_
_entity_poly.entity_id
_entity_poly.type
_entity_poly.pdbx_seq_one_letter_code
_entity_poly.pdbx_strand_id
1 'polypeptide(L)'
;MERHGFVVLTETGAIRDAYLEFMELLKAFFDGGSGWKEAFKGRVHFNERGIPMWHTGYEKCGIVREVFRAPASAFPPSSQRQPWPCPRLHRAWLAMLRLLQRVCHRALTLTLGRPVLGAPPAKAKKSRSTNRQGGASLKAVDGLLCERCPVCGSSLREEQEPEKGNAAAAVRGEKGGGSSTGGMDGGACHRQRFACSAIQDETGDGCGRDSCDDDSHDDFSVSYALRYPNEFADPALEQEDLTVGEHVDPSLFVAEPCCGVEGLEICDRASGSWLPVEAVCAGLGSDGGRSLAAAEGRELILFGGKALERATEGRVLGAPHRVRRGNLGRRHCFIYEQKYAEFFPPPALD
;
A
#
# COMPACT_ATOMS: atom_id res chain seq x y z
N MET A 1 4.03 -10.84 -17.50
CA MET A 1 2.67 -11.04 -16.97
C MET A 1 1.90 -12.07 -17.77
N GLU A 2 1.76 -11.96 -19.10
CA GLU A 2 1.01 -12.94 -19.93
C GLU A 2 1.40 -14.41 -19.65
N ARG A 3 2.71 -14.70 -19.54
CA ARG A 3 3.20 -16.06 -19.27
C ARG A 3 2.93 -16.58 -17.84
N HIS A 4 3.05 -15.73 -16.83
CA HIS A 4 3.14 -16.15 -15.42
C HIS A 4 1.94 -15.69 -14.56
N GLY A 5 1.13 -14.75 -15.04
CA GLY A 5 0.07 -14.08 -14.26
C GLY A 5 0.55 -12.92 -13.39
N PHE A 6 1.85 -12.81 -13.14
CA PHE A 6 2.44 -11.77 -12.30
C PHE A 6 3.78 -11.26 -12.84
N VAL A 7 4.30 -10.21 -12.21
CA VAL A 7 5.69 -9.74 -12.36
C VAL A 7 6.23 -9.31 -10.99
N VAL A 8 7.54 -9.41 -10.83
CA VAL A 8 8.23 -8.88 -9.66
C VAL A 8 9.03 -7.64 -10.08
N LEU A 9 8.81 -6.55 -9.37
CA LEU A 9 9.55 -5.31 -9.56
C LEU A 9 10.66 -5.24 -8.52
N THR A 10 11.88 -5.02 -9.01
CA THR A 10 13.09 -4.90 -8.19
C THR A 10 13.56 -3.45 -8.15
N GLU A 11 14.60 -3.16 -7.37
CA GLU A 11 15.17 -1.80 -7.26
C GLU A 11 14.14 -0.76 -6.75
N THR A 12 13.28 -1.17 -5.81
CA THR A 12 12.13 -0.41 -5.33
C THR A 12 12.48 0.64 -4.27
N GLY A 13 13.71 1.21 -4.27
CA GLY A 13 14.29 1.98 -3.15
C GLY A 13 13.32 2.88 -2.37
N ALA A 14 12.67 3.85 -3.04
CA ALA A 14 11.72 4.75 -2.39
C ALA A 14 10.47 4.04 -1.83
N ILE A 15 10.00 2.97 -2.48
CA ILE A 15 8.89 2.13 -1.99
C ILE A 15 9.35 1.35 -0.76
N ARG A 16 10.55 0.79 -0.77
CA ARG A 16 11.11 0.07 0.37
C ARG A 16 11.20 0.97 1.59
N ASP A 17 11.78 2.16 1.44
CA ASP A 17 11.99 3.07 2.56
C ASP A 17 10.65 3.52 3.16
N ALA A 18 9.69 3.89 2.32
CA ALA A 18 8.33 4.21 2.76
C ALA A 18 7.61 3.01 3.39
N TYR A 19 7.85 1.79 2.89
CA TYR A 19 7.24 0.57 3.40
C TYR A 19 7.76 0.20 4.79
N LEU A 20 9.07 0.35 5.02
CA LEU A 20 9.68 0.05 6.33
C LEU A 20 9.19 1.04 7.40
N GLU A 21 9.17 2.34 7.11
CA GLU A 21 8.58 3.34 8.02
C GLU A 21 7.11 3.04 8.29
N PHE A 22 6.34 2.75 7.24
CA PHE A 22 4.94 2.41 7.35
C PHE A 22 4.71 1.17 8.22
N MET A 23 5.50 0.11 8.02
CA MET A 23 5.37 -1.16 8.75
C MET A 23 5.68 -1.01 10.23
N GLU A 24 6.64 -0.17 10.62
CA GLU A 24 6.89 0.16 12.03
C GLU A 24 5.63 0.74 12.70
N LEU A 25 5.04 1.76 12.08
CA LEU A 25 3.84 2.43 12.59
C LEU A 25 2.62 1.50 12.61
N LEU A 26 2.49 0.66 11.58
CA LEU A 26 1.38 -0.28 11.45
C LEU A 26 1.45 -1.39 12.51
N LYS A 27 2.64 -1.95 12.76
CA LYS A 27 2.86 -2.96 13.81
C LYS A 27 2.46 -2.39 15.18
N ALA A 28 2.93 -1.17 15.49
CA ALA A 28 2.55 -0.48 16.72
C ALA A 28 1.02 -0.24 16.84
N PHE A 29 0.34 0.07 15.73
CA PHE A 29 -1.12 0.19 15.71
C PHE A 29 -1.80 -1.15 16.06
N PHE A 30 -1.42 -2.24 15.40
CA PHE A 30 -2.07 -3.54 15.57
C PHE A 30 -1.77 -4.18 16.93
N ASP A 31 -0.58 -3.94 17.49
CA ASP A 31 -0.21 -4.40 18.83
C ASP A 31 -0.95 -3.66 19.95
N GLY A 32 -1.64 -2.55 19.63
CA GLY A 32 -2.60 -1.92 20.52
C GLY A 32 -3.78 -2.84 20.89
N GLY A 33 -4.40 -2.55 22.03
CA GLY A 33 -5.56 -3.28 22.53
C GLY A 33 -6.77 -3.23 21.58
N SER A 34 -7.70 -4.18 21.72
CA SER A 34 -8.91 -4.24 20.87
C SER A 34 -9.74 -2.95 20.93
N GLY A 35 -10.00 -2.42 22.13
CA GLY A 35 -10.75 -1.17 22.31
C GLY A 35 -10.11 0.02 21.61
N TRP A 36 -8.77 0.12 21.65
CA TRP A 36 -8.02 1.14 20.92
C TRP A 36 -8.24 1.04 19.41
N LYS A 37 -8.15 -0.16 18.84
CA LYS A 37 -8.28 -0.36 17.39
C LYS A 37 -9.71 -0.16 16.90
N GLU A 38 -10.70 -0.65 17.65
CA GLU A 38 -12.13 -0.49 17.34
C GLU A 38 -12.57 0.98 17.32
N ALA A 39 -11.88 1.87 18.06
CA ALA A 39 -12.13 3.31 17.99
C ALA A 39 -11.85 3.92 16.59
N PHE A 40 -11.11 3.20 15.75
CA PHE A 40 -10.81 3.59 14.36
C PHE A 40 -11.61 2.79 13.34
N LYS A 41 -12.70 2.13 13.76
CA LYS A 41 -13.69 1.58 12.82
C LYS A 41 -14.49 2.71 12.19
N GLY A 42 -14.43 2.80 10.87
CA GLY A 42 -15.12 3.82 10.09
C GLY A 42 -16.44 3.33 9.50
N ARG A 43 -16.87 4.00 8.44
CA ARG A 43 -18.16 3.75 7.79
C ARG A 43 -18.08 2.57 6.82
N VAL A 44 -19.24 2.03 6.47
CA VAL A 44 -19.34 1.03 5.41
C VAL A 44 -18.94 1.68 4.08
N HIS A 45 -17.95 1.09 3.43
CA HIS A 45 -17.56 1.36 2.06
C HIS A 45 -18.48 0.57 1.12
N PHE A 46 -18.89 1.24 0.05
CA PHE A 46 -19.68 0.66 -1.02
C PHE A 46 -18.78 0.51 -2.24
N ASN A 47 -18.89 -0.63 -2.92
CA ASN A 47 -18.15 -0.83 -4.15
C ASN A 47 -18.67 0.05 -5.28
N GLU A 48 -18.06 -0.07 -6.46
CA GLU A 48 -18.42 0.64 -7.69
C GLU A 48 -19.87 0.41 -8.16
N ARG A 49 -20.56 -0.60 -7.62
CA ARG A 49 -21.98 -0.92 -7.89
C ARG A 49 -22.93 -0.44 -6.79
N GLY A 50 -22.44 0.32 -5.81
CA GLY A 50 -23.23 0.75 -4.66
C GLY A 50 -23.61 -0.40 -3.71
N ILE A 51 -22.89 -1.53 -3.75
CA ILE A 51 -23.10 -2.67 -2.85
C ILE A 51 -22.23 -2.45 -1.60
N PRO A 52 -22.79 -2.54 -0.39
CA PRO A 52 -22.01 -2.43 0.85
C PRO A 52 -21.03 -3.61 0.95
N MET A 53 -19.75 -3.30 1.24
CA MET A 53 -18.69 -4.30 1.28
C MET A 53 -18.08 -4.48 2.67
N TRP A 54 -17.41 -3.44 3.18
CA TRP A 54 -16.56 -3.53 4.38
C TRP A 54 -16.48 -2.17 5.08
N HIS A 55 -15.99 -2.12 6.32
CA HIS A 55 -15.77 -0.84 7.01
C HIS A 55 -14.41 -0.22 6.65
N THR A 56 -14.40 1.08 6.32
CA THR A 56 -13.16 1.88 6.28
C THR A 56 -12.53 1.90 7.67
N GLY A 57 -11.21 2.10 7.75
CA GLY A 57 -10.50 2.04 9.02
C GLY A 57 -10.35 0.60 9.50
N TYR A 58 -10.34 0.40 10.82
CA TYR A 58 -10.12 -0.90 11.43
C TYR A 58 -11.35 -1.81 11.36
N GLU A 59 -11.09 -3.09 11.11
CA GLU A 59 -12.05 -4.18 11.24
C GLU A 59 -11.35 -5.47 11.66
N LYS A 60 -11.95 -6.22 12.59
CA LYS A 60 -11.53 -7.58 12.93
C LYS A 60 -12.34 -8.59 12.12
N CYS A 61 -11.69 -9.33 11.23
CA CYS A 61 -12.33 -10.34 10.38
C CYS A 61 -12.26 -11.72 11.04
N GLY A 62 -13.07 -11.92 12.08
CA GLY A 62 -13.12 -13.18 12.83
C GLY A 62 -11.78 -13.54 13.48
N ILE A 63 -11.38 -14.81 13.39
CA ILE A 63 -10.07 -15.31 13.84
C ILE A 63 -8.98 -15.22 12.76
N VAL A 64 -9.37 -14.91 11.53
CA VAL A 64 -8.54 -15.04 10.33
C VAL A 64 -7.51 -13.93 10.25
N ARG A 65 -7.96 -12.68 10.42
CA ARG A 65 -7.12 -11.49 10.27
C ARG A 65 -7.74 -10.26 10.88
N GLU A 66 -6.90 -9.27 11.10
CA GLU A 66 -7.30 -7.89 11.32
C GLU A 66 -6.89 -7.05 10.13
N VAL A 67 -7.63 -5.98 9.87
CA VAL A 67 -7.43 -5.15 8.70
C VAL A 67 -7.72 -3.69 9.01
N PHE A 68 -6.92 -2.82 8.42
CA PHE A 68 -7.21 -1.40 8.31
C PHE A 68 -7.36 -1.07 6.82
N ARG A 69 -8.43 -0.39 6.41
CA ARG A 69 -8.70 -0.08 4.99
C ARG A 69 -8.83 1.41 4.75
N ALA A 70 -8.29 1.89 3.63
CA ALA A 70 -8.49 3.25 3.19
C ALA A 70 -8.77 3.29 1.68
N PRO A 71 -9.83 3.98 1.23
CA PRO A 71 -10.01 4.32 -0.17
C PRO A 71 -8.81 5.12 -0.70
N ALA A 72 -8.47 4.91 -1.97
CA ALA A 72 -7.37 5.62 -2.62
C ALA A 72 -7.73 7.03 -3.09
N SER A 73 -9.03 7.35 -3.16
CA SER A 73 -9.51 8.63 -3.65
C SER A 73 -8.97 9.79 -2.80
N ALA A 74 -8.51 10.85 -3.47
CA ALA A 74 -7.87 11.99 -2.83
C ALA A 74 -8.82 12.78 -1.92
N PHE A 75 -10.12 12.71 -2.21
CA PHE A 75 -11.18 13.37 -1.48
C PHE A 75 -12.35 12.41 -1.31
N PRO A 76 -12.37 11.56 -0.27
CA PRO A 76 -13.63 10.94 0.12
C PRO A 76 -14.61 12.08 0.41
N PRO A 77 -15.88 12.00 -0.03
CA PRO A 77 -16.88 13.00 0.33
C PRO A 77 -16.88 13.19 1.85
N SER A 78 -17.29 14.36 2.35
CA SER A 78 -17.26 14.67 3.80
C SER A 78 -17.97 13.62 4.67
N SER A 79 -18.87 12.84 4.06
CA SER A 79 -19.58 11.67 4.58
C SER A 79 -18.77 10.37 4.65
N GLN A 80 -17.51 10.33 4.21
CA GLN A 80 -16.61 9.17 4.16
C GLN A 80 -15.23 9.48 4.80
N ARG A 81 -15.21 10.33 5.85
CA ARG A 81 -13.95 10.64 6.56
C ARG A 81 -13.28 9.36 7.07
N GLN A 82 -12.06 9.13 6.61
CA GLN A 82 -11.20 8.03 7.03
C GLN A 82 -10.71 8.26 8.48
N PRO A 83 -10.97 7.33 9.42
CA PRO A 83 -10.58 7.48 10.82
C PRO A 83 -9.10 7.13 11.04
N TRP A 84 -8.21 8.09 10.83
CA TRP A 84 -6.77 7.87 11.00
C TRP A 84 -6.34 7.81 12.47
N PRO A 85 -5.53 6.81 12.90
CA PRO A 85 -5.04 6.70 14.28
C PRO A 85 -4.18 7.86 14.75
N CYS A 86 -3.40 8.43 13.82
CA CYS A 86 -2.62 9.63 14.05
C CYS A 86 -2.19 10.26 12.71
N PRO A 87 -1.78 11.54 12.72
CA PRO A 87 -1.24 12.20 11.53
C PRO A 87 0.00 11.52 10.93
N ARG A 88 0.85 10.88 11.76
CA ARG A 88 2.06 10.21 11.28
C ARG A 88 1.74 8.97 10.43
N LEU A 89 0.87 8.08 10.93
CA LEU A 89 0.42 6.91 10.17
C LEU A 89 -0.35 7.32 8.90
N HIS A 90 -1.18 8.36 8.98
CA HIS A 90 -1.85 8.91 7.80
C HIS A 90 -0.85 9.34 6.71
N ARG A 91 0.19 10.11 7.06
CA ARG A 91 1.22 10.54 6.09
C ARG A 91 1.98 9.36 5.50
N ALA A 92 2.41 8.40 6.32
CA ALA A 92 3.10 7.21 5.85
C ALA A 92 2.23 6.37 4.91
N TRP A 93 0.94 6.22 5.23
CA TRP A 93 -0.04 5.56 4.38
C TRP A 93 -0.19 6.24 3.03
N LEU A 94 -0.37 7.57 3.00
CA LEU A 94 -0.50 8.32 1.75
C LEU A 94 0.77 8.26 0.90
N ALA A 95 1.95 8.23 1.52
CA ALA A 95 3.21 8.07 0.81
C ALA A 95 3.26 6.71 0.09
N MET A 96 2.95 5.63 0.79
CA MET A 96 2.87 4.28 0.22
C MET A 96 1.82 4.18 -0.88
N LEU A 97 0.60 4.64 -0.61
CA LEU A 97 -0.49 4.67 -1.57
C LEU A 97 -0.09 5.34 -2.88
N ARG A 98 0.48 6.56 -2.82
CA ARG A 98 0.90 7.32 -4.00
C ARG A 98 2.02 6.67 -4.78
N LEU A 99 2.92 5.95 -4.10
CA LEU A 99 3.98 5.20 -4.77
C LEU A 99 3.40 4.00 -5.53
N LEU A 100 2.56 3.18 -4.89
CA LEU A 100 1.96 2.01 -5.52
C LEU A 100 0.96 2.40 -6.62
N GLN A 101 0.16 3.45 -6.42
CA GLN A 101 -0.73 3.99 -7.44
C GLN A 101 0.05 4.40 -8.70
N ARG A 102 1.20 5.08 -8.55
CA ARG A 102 2.06 5.44 -9.69
C ARG A 102 2.61 4.22 -10.43
N VAL A 103 3.02 3.18 -9.69
CA VAL A 103 3.49 1.92 -10.28
C VAL A 103 2.37 1.25 -11.09
N CYS A 104 1.21 1.03 -10.47
CA CYS A 104 0.08 0.39 -11.14
C CYS A 104 -0.41 1.21 -12.34
N HIS A 105 -0.46 2.54 -12.24
CA HIS A 105 -0.86 3.39 -13.34
C HIS A 105 0.08 3.29 -14.54
N ARG A 106 1.39 3.32 -14.30
CA ARG A 106 2.41 3.12 -15.36
C ARG A 106 2.33 1.71 -15.95
N ALA A 107 2.19 0.68 -15.11
CA ALA A 107 2.06 -0.70 -15.55
C ALA A 107 0.81 -0.90 -16.44
N LEU A 108 -0.29 -0.27 -16.09
CA LEU A 108 -1.53 -0.29 -16.88
C LEU A 108 -1.36 0.41 -18.22
N THR A 109 -0.77 1.61 -18.23
CA THR A 109 -0.47 2.34 -19.47
C THR A 109 0.39 1.50 -20.42
N LEU A 110 1.45 0.86 -19.89
CA LEU A 110 2.33 -0.01 -20.67
C LEU A 110 1.60 -1.26 -21.18
N THR A 111 0.73 -1.84 -20.37
CA THR A 111 0.02 -3.09 -20.69
C THR A 111 -1.07 -2.86 -21.74
N LEU A 112 -1.77 -1.72 -21.69
CA LEU A 112 -2.82 -1.36 -22.64
C LEU A 112 -2.28 -0.69 -23.92
N GLY A 113 -1.03 -0.23 -23.91
CA GLY A 113 -0.44 0.49 -25.04
C GLY A 113 -1.06 1.87 -25.29
N ARG A 114 -1.77 2.43 -24.31
CA ARG A 114 -2.40 3.75 -24.38
C ARG A 114 -2.42 4.44 -23.01
N PRO A 115 -2.45 5.79 -22.95
CA PRO A 115 -2.73 6.51 -21.72
C PRO A 115 -4.10 6.14 -21.13
N VAL A 116 -4.19 6.14 -19.81
CA VAL A 116 -5.43 5.90 -19.05
C VAL A 116 -5.88 7.21 -18.42
N LEU A 117 -7.14 7.57 -18.62
CA LEU A 117 -7.75 8.76 -18.05
C LEU A 117 -8.04 8.49 -16.56
N GLY A 118 -7.70 9.43 -15.66
CA GLY A 118 -7.78 9.23 -14.21
C GLY A 118 -6.42 9.15 -13.50
N ALA A 119 -5.32 9.46 -14.19
CA ALA A 119 -4.04 9.68 -13.52
C ALA A 119 -4.15 10.85 -12.53
N PRO A 120 -3.62 10.75 -11.29
CA PRO A 120 -3.40 11.96 -10.49
C PRO A 120 -2.53 12.91 -11.32
N PRO A 121 -2.90 14.20 -11.45
CA PRO A 121 -2.19 15.12 -12.32
C PRO A 121 -0.72 15.16 -11.92
N ALA A 122 0.17 14.89 -12.88
CA ALA A 122 1.58 15.16 -12.68
C ALA A 122 1.70 16.65 -12.36
N LYS A 123 2.09 17.01 -11.13
CA LYS A 123 2.18 18.42 -10.73
C LYS A 123 3.08 19.16 -11.72
N ALA A 124 2.48 20.05 -12.52
CA ALA A 124 3.23 20.97 -13.34
C ALA A 124 4.12 21.83 -12.43
N LYS A 125 5.39 22.06 -12.82
CA LYS A 125 6.32 22.96 -12.12
C LYS A 125 5.70 24.36 -12.02
N LYS A 126 5.05 24.69 -10.91
CA LYS A 126 4.60 26.06 -10.61
C LYS A 126 5.60 26.73 -9.68
N SER A 127 5.97 27.95 -10.06
CA SER A 127 6.86 28.84 -9.31
C SER A 127 6.26 29.20 -7.95
N ARG A 128 7.14 29.21 -6.95
CA ARG A 128 6.89 29.43 -5.52
C ARG A 128 6.15 30.75 -5.25
N SER A 129 5.01 30.70 -4.56
CA SER A 129 4.37 31.85 -3.92
C SER A 129 4.05 31.49 -2.47
N THR A 130 4.49 32.31 -1.54
CA THR A 130 4.37 32.09 -0.10
C THR A 130 3.10 32.74 0.43
N ASN A 131 2.11 31.96 0.84
CA ASN A 131 1.15 32.41 1.85
C ASN A 131 0.61 31.22 2.66
N ARG A 132 0.62 31.34 3.99
CA ARG A 132 0.23 30.29 4.96
C ARG A 132 -1.05 30.69 5.68
N GLN A 133 -2.05 29.79 5.74
CA GLN A 133 -2.92 29.51 6.88
C GLN A 133 -3.98 28.45 6.50
N GLY A 134 -4.15 27.41 7.33
CA GLY A 134 -5.22 26.42 7.19
C GLY A 134 -4.98 25.17 8.03
N GLY A 135 -5.40 25.18 9.30
CA GLY A 135 -5.41 24.01 10.17
C GLY A 135 -6.78 23.30 10.14
N ALA A 136 -6.78 21.97 10.06
CA ALA A 136 -7.98 21.14 10.14
C ALA A 136 -8.17 20.63 11.57
N SER A 137 -9.34 20.88 12.16
CA SER A 137 -9.72 20.44 13.51
C SER A 137 -10.25 19.00 13.51
N LEU A 138 -9.68 18.17 14.39
CA LEU A 138 -10.19 16.83 14.73
C LEU A 138 -11.04 16.95 16.01
N LYS A 139 -12.27 16.42 15.99
CA LYS A 139 -13.10 16.29 17.19
C LYS A 139 -12.76 14.98 17.91
N ALA A 140 -12.53 15.07 19.22
CA ALA A 140 -12.31 13.93 20.09
C ALA A 140 -13.57 13.04 20.17
N VAL A 141 -13.34 11.73 20.21
CA VAL A 141 -14.37 10.73 20.49
C VAL A 141 -14.26 10.40 21.98
N ASP A 142 -15.29 10.70 22.77
CA ASP A 142 -15.26 10.47 24.21
C ASP A 142 -15.46 8.98 24.54
N GLY A 143 -14.62 8.48 25.46
CA GLY A 143 -14.76 7.18 26.11
C GLY A 143 -13.86 6.10 25.53
N LEU A 144 -12.89 5.63 26.35
CA LEU A 144 -11.89 4.58 26.06
C LEU A 144 -10.79 4.98 25.06
N LEU A 145 -10.01 6.00 25.38
CA LEU A 145 -8.77 6.27 24.66
C LEU A 145 -7.59 6.24 25.62
N CYS A 146 -6.61 5.40 25.29
CA CYS A 146 -5.27 5.44 25.85
C CYS A 146 -4.80 6.91 25.89
N GLU A 147 -4.25 7.38 27.01
CA GLU A 147 -3.82 8.78 27.18
C GLU A 147 -2.80 9.21 26.11
N ARG A 148 -2.15 8.24 25.45
CA ARG A 148 -1.20 8.44 24.35
C ARG A 148 -1.45 7.45 23.20
N CYS A 149 -1.33 7.94 21.97
CA CYS A 149 -1.35 7.10 20.78
C CYS A 149 -0.15 6.13 20.79
N PRO A 150 -0.34 4.79 20.74
CA PRO A 150 0.77 3.83 20.71
C PRO A 150 1.65 3.95 19.46
N VAL A 151 1.16 4.62 18.41
CA VAL A 151 1.88 4.77 17.14
C VAL A 151 2.86 5.95 17.16
N CYS A 152 2.50 7.07 17.78
CA CYS A 152 3.32 8.29 17.75
C CYS A 152 3.54 8.95 19.12
N GLY A 153 3.04 8.36 20.20
CA GLY A 153 3.19 8.84 21.57
C GLY A 153 2.42 10.13 21.89
N SER A 154 1.78 10.78 20.92
CA SER A 154 1.02 12.01 21.13
C SER A 154 -0.21 11.76 21.99
N SER A 155 -0.50 12.68 22.91
CA SER A 155 -1.78 12.65 23.61
C SER A 155 -2.91 12.98 22.63
N LEU A 156 -4.00 12.23 22.70
CA LEU A 156 -5.21 12.53 21.91
C LEU A 156 -5.90 13.82 22.36
N ARG A 157 -5.46 14.42 23.47
CA ARG A 157 -5.99 15.68 24.01
C ARG A 157 -5.14 16.92 23.68
N GLU A 158 -3.92 16.78 23.18
CA GLU A 158 -2.97 17.91 22.99
C GLU A 158 -2.86 18.40 21.54
N GLU A 159 -3.98 18.77 20.93
CA GLU A 159 -3.97 19.76 19.83
C GLU A 159 -4.82 20.99 20.22
N GLN A 160 -4.51 21.57 21.38
CA GLN A 160 -4.74 23.00 21.62
C GLN A 160 -3.39 23.72 21.48
N GLU A 161 -3.39 24.79 20.68
CA GLU A 161 -2.18 25.49 20.23
C GLU A 161 -1.23 25.89 21.37
N PRO A 162 0.09 25.68 21.25
CA PRO A 162 1.05 26.33 22.12
C PRO A 162 1.26 27.80 21.70
N GLU A 163 1.16 28.70 22.67
CA GLU A 163 1.51 30.11 22.53
C GLU A 163 2.95 30.30 21.99
N LYS A 164 3.08 31.31 21.13
CA LYS A 164 4.28 31.65 20.38
C LYS A 164 5.44 32.08 21.30
N GLY A 165 6.57 31.38 21.20
CA GLY A 165 7.88 31.84 21.68
C GLY A 165 8.91 31.85 20.55
N ASN A 166 9.35 33.05 20.16
CA ASN A 166 10.42 33.29 19.18
C ASN A 166 11.80 32.92 19.77
N ALA A 167 12.65 32.23 19.00
CA ALA A 167 14.10 32.43 18.99
C ALA A 167 14.74 31.85 17.72
N ALA A 168 15.67 32.63 17.16
CA ALA A 168 16.40 32.39 15.91
C ALA A 168 17.84 31.89 16.15
N ALA A 169 18.56 31.66 15.03
CA ALA A 169 20.01 31.40 14.86
C ALA A 169 20.42 29.90 14.89
N ALA A 170 21.37 29.38 14.10
CA ALA A 170 22.26 29.89 13.05
C ALA A 170 22.80 28.73 12.17
N VAL A 171 23.36 29.10 11.02
CA VAL A 171 23.97 28.29 9.94
C VAL A 171 25.46 27.99 10.19
N ARG A 172 25.94 26.80 9.76
CA ARG A 172 27.28 26.42 9.19
C ARG A 172 27.28 24.86 9.10
N GLY A 173 27.64 24.12 8.05
CA GLY A 173 28.48 24.31 6.88
C GLY A 173 29.71 23.40 6.99
N GLU A 174 29.86 22.32 6.19
CA GLU A 174 31.12 21.84 5.58
C GLU A 174 31.01 20.52 4.78
N LYS A 175 32.00 20.32 3.90
CA LYS A 175 32.11 19.39 2.75
C LYS A 175 33.10 18.24 3.01
N GLY A 176 33.03 17.18 2.18
CA GLY A 176 34.11 16.24 1.82
C GLY A 176 33.54 14.89 1.35
N GLY A 177 34.00 14.16 0.33
CA GLY A 177 35.14 14.22 -0.59
C GLY A 177 35.66 12.79 -0.89
N GLY A 178 35.61 12.33 -2.16
CA GLY A 178 36.30 11.15 -2.77
C GLY A 178 35.96 9.75 -2.21
N SER A 179 36.23 8.59 -2.83
CA SER A 179 36.91 8.19 -4.07
C SER A 179 36.56 6.71 -4.39
N SER A 180 36.86 6.29 -5.62
CA SER A 180 36.65 5.02 -6.35
C SER A 180 37.31 3.74 -5.81
N THR A 181 36.86 2.54 -6.26
CA THR A 181 37.58 1.61 -7.19
C THR A 181 36.83 0.28 -7.47
N GLY A 182 36.89 -0.19 -8.74
CA GLY A 182 36.94 -1.58 -9.30
C GLY A 182 36.06 -2.72 -8.75
N GLY A 183 35.48 -3.66 -9.50
CA GLY A 183 35.68 -4.15 -10.87
C GLY A 183 35.91 -5.68 -10.83
N MET A 184 34.95 -6.51 -11.31
CA MET A 184 35.16 -7.78 -12.06
C MET A 184 33.88 -8.62 -12.21
N ASP A 185 33.83 -9.35 -13.32
CA ASP A 185 32.72 -10.08 -13.96
C ASP A 185 32.28 -11.40 -13.30
N GLY A 186 31.02 -11.78 -13.59
CA GLY A 186 30.46 -13.12 -13.36
C GLY A 186 29.08 -13.26 -14.03
N GLY A 187 28.88 -14.33 -14.81
CA GLY A 187 27.86 -14.43 -15.86
C GLY A 187 26.40 -14.76 -15.47
N ALA A 188 25.50 -14.17 -16.27
CA ALA A 188 24.21 -14.63 -16.79
C ALA A 188 23.08 -15.15 -15.85
N CYS A 189 22.08 -14.28 -15.65
CA CYS A 189 20.67 -14.60 -15.83
C CYS A 189 20.01 -13.43 -16.57
N HIS A 190 19.16 -13.68 -17.57
CA HIS A 190 18.64 -12.66 -18.49
C HIS A 190 17.63 -11.72 -17.78
N ARG A 191 18.14 -10.78 -16.98
CA ARG A 191 17.42 -9.62 -16.43
C ARG A 191 17.38 -8.54 -17.50
N GLN A 192 16.21 -8.26 -18.08
CA GLN A 192 16.01 -6.99 -18.79
C GLN A 192 16.02 -5.86 -17.77
N ARG A 193 17.12 -5.10 -17.71
CA ARG A 193 17.23 -3.87 -16.92
C ARG A 193 16.50 -2.74 -17.64
N PHE A 194 15.33 -2.37 -17.14
CA PHE A 194 14.74 -1.06 -17.42
C PHE A 194 15.07 -0.14 -16.24
N ALA A 195 16.01 0.78 -16.43
CA ALA A 195 16.31 1.79 -15.43
C ALA A 195 15.12 2.74 -15.30
N CYS A 196 14.40 2.67 -14.18
CA CYS A 196 13.39 3.64 -13.81
C CYS A 196 14.09 4.92 -13.32
N SER A 197 14.66 5.69 -14.26
CA SER A 197 15.23 7.01 -13.94
C SER A 197 14.09 8.00 -13.64
N ALA A 198 14.28 8.79 -12.59
CA ALA A 198 13.39 9.82 -12.03
C ALA A 198 12.26 9.34 -11.10
N ILE A 199 12.66 8.88 -9.90
CA ILE A 199 11.94 9.21 -8.66
C ILE A 199 12.87 10.16 -7.90
N GLN A 200 12.71 11.47 -8.11
CA GLN A 200 13.34 12.49 -7.28
C GLN A 200 12.34 12.93 -6.20
N ASP A 201 12.84 12.95 -4.97
CA ASP A 201 12.18 13.48 -3.78
C ASP A 201 11.91 14.97 -3.91
N GLU A 202 10.65 15.39 -3.77
CA GLU A 202 10.32 16.77 -3.39
C GLU A 202 9.16 16.76 -2.39
N THR A 203 9.51 16.77 -1.11
CA THR A 203 8.63 17.06 0.02
C THR A 203 8.38 18.58 0.09
N GLY A 204 7.43 19.06 -0.73
CA GLY A 204 6.99 20.46 -0.74
C GLY A 204 5.48 20.56 -0.58
N ASP A 205 5.02 20.80 0.64
CA ASP A 205 3.61 21.04 0.96
C ASP A 205 3.27 22.53 0.75
N GLY A 206 2.29 22.79 -0.11
CA GLY A 206 1.89 24.12 -0.53
C GLY A 206 0.66 24.06 -1.45
N CYS A 207 -0.53 24.13 -0.86
CA CYS A 207 -1.80 24.18 -1.58
C CYS A 207 -2.15 25.64 -1.93
N GLY A 208 -1.99 26.01 -3.20
CA GLY A 208 -2.63 27.20 -3.77
C GLY A 208 -4.05 26.85 -4.21
N ARG A 209 -5.04 27.60 -3.70
CA ARG A 209 -6.42 27.57 -4.19
C ARG A 209 -6.46 28.12 -5.61
N ASP A 210 -6.53 27.23 -6.59
CA ASP A 210 -7.08 27.46 -7.92
C ASP A 210 -7.80 26.16 -8.33
N SER A 211 -9.12 26.15 -8.12
CA SER A 211 -10.12 25.26 -8.75
C SER A 211 -9.68 23.85 -9.17
N CYS A 212 -9.18 23.04 -8.22
CA CYS A 212 -9.01 21.60 -8.40
C CYS A 212 -10.19 20.81 -7.80
N ASP A 213 -11.40 21.34 -7.93
CA ASP A 213 -12.65 20.59 -7.78
C ASP A 213 -12.86 19.71 -9.04
N ASP A 214 -11.83 18.98 -9.44
CA ASP A 214 -11.99 17.84 -10.35
C ASP A 214 -12.23 16.66 -9.42
N ASP A 215 -13.51 16.47 -9.09
CA ASP A 215 -13.99 15.37 -8.28
C ASP A 215 -13.40 14.08 -8.84
N SER A 216 -12.47 13.47 -8.11
CA SER A 216 -11.86 12.19 -8.48
C SER A 216 -12.85 11.03 -8.27
N HIS A 217 -14.06 11.14 -8.83
CA HIS A 217 -15.10 10.12 -8.89
C HIS A 217 -14.66 8.88 -9.69
N ASP A 218 -13.50 8.94 -10.32
CA ASP A 218 -12.99 7.91 -11.23
C ASP A 218 -11.97 6.94 -10.61
N ASP A 219 -11.62 7.08 -9.31
CA ASP A 219 -10.72 6.16 -8.61
C ASP A 219 -11.42 5.42 -7.47
N PHE A 220 -11.80 4.17 -7.73
CA PHE A 220 -12.37 3.22 -6.78
C PHE A 220 -11.31 2.35 -6.11
N SER A 221 -10.02 2.66 -6.29
CA SER A 221 -8.94 1.85 -5.74
C SER A 221 -8.97 1.85 -4.21
N VAL A 222 -8.46 0.78 -3.62
CA VAL A 222 -8.48 0.55 -2.18
C VAL A 222 -7.10 0.14 -1.74
N SER A 223 -6.71 0.59 -0.56
CA SER A 223 -5.52 0.11 0.13
C SER A 223 -5.90 -0.61 1.41
N TYR A 224 -5.15 -1.67 1.70
CA TYR A 224 -5.34 -2.54 2.85
C TYR A 224 -4.04 -2.64 3.62
N ALA A 225 -4.13 -2.56 4.94
CA ALA A 225 -3.09 -3.01 5.84
C ALA A 225 -3.64 -4.18 6.63
N LEU A 226 -2.97 -5.32 6.59
CA LEU A 226 -3.49 -6.57 7.13
C LEU A 226 -2.53 -7.10 8.20
N ARG A 227 -3.10 -7.65 9.27
CA ARG A 227 -2.39 -8.50 10.22
C ARG A 227 -3.02 -9.88 10.23
N TYR A 228 -2.25 -10.88 9.84
CA TYR A 228 -2.56 -12.28 10.05
C TYR A 228 -1.86 -12.73 11.32
N PRO A 229 -2.60 -13.14 12.37
CA PRO A 229 -1.98 -13.56 13.63
C PRO A 229 -1.02 -14.73 13.44
N ASN A 230 -1.35 -15.68 12.54
CA ASN A 230 -0.64 -16.94 12.33
C ASN A 230 -0.36 -17.71 13.65
N GLU A 231 -1.12 -17.44 14.71
CA GLU A 231 -1.06 -18.19 15.95
C GLU A 231 -1.77 -19.52 15.72
N PHE A 232 -1.20 -20.62 16.20
CA PHE A 232 -1.72 -21.98 15.98
C PHE A 232 -3.20 -22.05 16.34
N ALA A 233 -4.05 -22.33 15.35
CA ALA A 233 -5.36 -22.90 15.67
C ALA A 233 -5.11 -24.29 16.29
N ASP A 234 -5.95 -24.64 17.25
CA ASP A 234 -5.97 -25.95 17.90
C ASP A 234 -5.62 -27.07 16.91
N PRO A 235 -4.60 -27.91 17.17
CA PRO A 235 -4.24 -29.04 16.29
C PRO A 235 -5.41 -30.02 16.06
N ALA A 236 -6.49 -29.93 16.83
CA ALA A 236 -7.73 -30.66 16.60
C ALA A 236 -8.59 -30.13 15.43
N LEU A 237 -8.30 -28.94 14.90
CA LEU A 237 -8.95 -28.40 13.71
C LEU A 237 -8.14 -28.83 12.47
N GLU A 238 -8.50 -29.98 11.87
CA GLU A 238 -8.08 -30.41 10.52
C GLU A 238 -8.63 -29.47 9.43
N GLN A 239 -8.41 -28.17 9.58
CA GLN A 239 -8.84 -27.17 8.63
C GLN A 239 -7.63 -26.78 7.78
N GLU A 240 -7.80 -26.86 6.47
CA GLU A 240 -6.80 -26.51 5.46
C GLU A 240 -5.91 -25.34 5.90
N ASP A 241 -4.60 -25.41 5.61
CA ASP A 241 -3.61 -24.36 5.91
C ASP A 241 -3.94 -22.98 5.30
N LEU A 242 -5.09 -22.81 4.64
CA LEU A 242 -5.55 -21.59 3.99
C LEU A 242 -6.26 -20.67 4.98
N THR A 243 -5.64 -19.51 5.19
CA THR A 243 -6.24 -18.37 5.89
C THR A 243 -7.17 -17.58 4.96
N VAL A 244 -6.83 -17.54 3.66
CA VAL A 244 -7.70 -17.03 2.60
C VAL A 244 -7.65 -18.04 1.45
N GLY A 245 -8.82 -18.53 1.05
CA GLY A 245 -8.95 -19.48 -0.06
C GLY A 245 -8.51 -18.89 -1.41
N GLU A 246 -8.42 -19.76 -2.41
CA GLU A 246 -8.12 -19.36 -3.79
C GLU A 246 -9.17 -18.37 -4.32
N HIS A 247 -8.68 -17.27 -4.89
CA HIS A 247 -9.50 -16.29 -5.58
C HIS A 247 -8.69 -15.47 -6.58
N VAL A 248 -9.42 -14.70 -7.39
CA VAL A 248 -8.87 -13.66 -8.27
C VAL A 248 -9.60 -12.37 -7.93
N ASP A 249 -8.84 -11.30 -7.67
CA ASP A 249 -9.41 -10.02 -7.30
C ASP A 249 -10.21 -9.39 -8.45
N PRO A 250 -11.25 -8.61 -8.15
CA PRO A 250 -12.06 -7.94 -9.18
C PRO A 250 -11.31 -6.80 -9.90
N SER A 251 -10.11 -6.44 -9.43
CA SER A 251 -9.31 -5.26 -9.76
C SER A 251 -8.60 -5.30 -11.13
N LEU A 252 -7.90 -4.21 -11.44
CA LEU A 252 -6.94 -4.12 -12.54
C LEU A 252 -5.61 -4.76 -12.11
N PHE A 253 -4.89 -4.08 -11.22
CA PHE A 253 -3.65 -4.57 -10.63
C PHE A 253 -3.77 -4.63 -9.12
N VAL A 254 -3.07 -5.60 -8.54
CA VAL A 254 -2.80 -5.70 -7.11
C VAL A 254 -1.31 -5.57 -6.92
N ALA A 255 -0.91 -4.69 -6.01
CA ALA A 255 0.48 -4.38 -5.69
C ALA A 255 0.72 -4.61 -4.20
N GLU A 256 1.66 -5.49 -3.86
CA GLU A 256 2.06 -5.79 -2.49
C GLU A 256 3.60 -5.78 -2.36
N PRO A 257 4.19 -4.86 -1.59
CA PRO A 257 5.61 -4.95 -1.25
C PRO A 257 5.88 -6.26 -0.51
N CYS A 258 6.97 -6.94 -0.85
CA CYS A 258 7.30 -8.25 -0.30
C CYS A 258 7.32 -8.21 1.23
N CYS A 259 6.58 -9.12 1.86
CA CYS A 259 6.59 -9.30 3.30
C CYS A 259 7.86 -10.05 3.74
N GLY A 260 8.33 -9.80 4.97
CA GLY A 260 9.39 -10.59 5.60
C GLY A 260 8.90 -11.91 6.21
N VAL A 261 7.60 -12.20 6.11
CA VAL A 261 6.93 -13.40 6.66
C VAL A 261 6.10 -14.05 5.56
N GLU A 262 6.28 -15.36 5.39
CA GLU A 262 5.56 -16.13 4.37
C GLU A 262 4.04 -16.13 4.59
N GLY A 263 3.31 -16.25 3.49
CA GLY A 263 1.90 -16.59 3.54
C GLY A 263 1.19 -16.39 2.22
N LEU A 264 1.62 -15.44 1.39
CA LEU A 264 0.98 -15.22 0.09
C LEU A 264 1.51 -16.24 -0.92
N GLU A 265 0.60 -17.00 -1.53
CA GLU A 265 0.91 -17.87 -2.66
C GLU A 265 0.16 -17.38 -3.91
N ILE A 266 0.86 -17.39 -5.04
CA ILE A 266 0.31 -17.05 -6.35
C ILE A 266 0.46 -18.24 -7.30
N CYS A 267 -0.58 -18.55 -8.07
CA CYS A 267 -0.53 -19.61 -9.05
C CYS A 267 0.23 -19.14 -10.29
N ASP A 268 1.41 -19.72 -10.52
CA ASP A 268 2.17 -19.47 -11.75
C ASP A 268 1.49 -20.15 -12.93
N ARG A 269 1.03 -19.34 -13.88
CA ARG A 269 0.33 -19.83 -15.07
C ARG A 269 1.17 -20.75 -15.94
N ALA A 270 2.49 -20.55 -15.97
CA ALA A 270 3.37 -21.33 -16.82
C ALA A 270 3.54 -22.77 -16.33
N SER A 271 3.63 -22.96 -15.01
CA SER A 271 3.83 -24.27 -14.38
C SER A 271 2.57 -24.88 -13.78
N GLY A 272 1.50 -24.10 -13.60
CA GLY A 272 0.31 -24.48 -12.84
C GLY A 272 0.56 -24.65 -11.34
N SER A 273 1.73 -24.25 -10.85
CA SER A 273 2.15 -24.45 -9.47
C SER A 273 1.88 -23.22 -8.60
N TRP A 274 1.56 -23.46 -7.33
CA TRP A 274 1.47 -22.41 -6.31
C TRP A 274 2.88 -22.02 -5.86
N LEU A 275 3.24 -20.76 -6.06
CA LEU A 275 4.55 -20.21 -5.68
C LEU A 275 4.39 -19.31 -4.47
N PRO A 276 5.18 -19.50 -3.39
CA PRO A 276 5.28 -18.53 -2.31
C PRO A 276 5.85 -17.23 -2.87
N VAL A 277 5.11 -16.12 -2.72
CA VAL A 277 5.53 -14.82 -3.26
C VAL A 277 6.86 -14.39 -2.66
N GLU A 278 7.07 -14.66 -1.38
CA GLU A 278 8.32 -14.31 -0.71
C GLU A 278 9.52 -15.07 -1.31
N ALA A 279 9.35 -16.30 -1.77
CA ALA A 279 10.40 -17.05 -2.47
C ALA A 279 10.71 -16.47 -3.86
N VAL A 280 9.68 -16.05 -4.59
CA VAL A 280 9.81 -15.39 -5.89
C VAL A 280 10.50 -14.02 -5.74
N CYS A 281 10.09 -13.22 -4.74
CA CYS A 281 10.61 -11.88 -4.45
C CYS A 281 11.96 -11.85 -3.70
N ALA A 282 12.40 -12.95 -3.10
CA ALA A 282 13.75 -13.01 -2.53
C ALA A 282 14.80 -13.38 -3.59
N GLY A 283 14.37 -13.72 -4.81
CA GLY A 283 15.24 -14.27 -5.83
C GLY A 283 15.99 -15.49 -5.33
N LEU A 284 15.33 -16.35 -4.53
CA LEU A 284 15.90 -17.60 -4.00
C LEU A 284 16.07 -18.63 -5.13
N GLY A 285 16.80 -18.27 -6.18
CA GLY A 285 17.53 -19.22 -6.99
C GLY A 285 18.80 -19.59 -6.23
N SER A 286 18.84 -20.83 -5.74
CA SER A 286 20.00 -21.72 -5.46
C SER A 286 21.26 -21.22 -4.72
N ASP A 287 21.59 -19.93 -4.68
CA ASP A 287 22.89 -19.44 -4.24
C ASP A 287 22.74 -18.52 -3.00
N GLY A 288 22.60 -19.14 -1.83
CA GLY A 288 22.97 -18.53 -0.55
C GLY A 288 21.89 -17.71 0.17
N GLY A 289 20.94 -18.39 0.81
CA GLY A 289 20.54 -18.15 2.21
C GLY A 289 20.18 -16.73 2.64
N ARG A 290 19.51 -15.92 1.81
CA ARG A 290 18.96 -14.64 2.30
C ARG A 290 17.75 -14.91 3.20
N SER A 291 17.82 -14.41 4.43
CA SER A 291 16.67 -14.42 5.35
C SER A 291 15.50 -13.62 4.73
N LEU A 292 14.28 -14.13 4.86
CA LEU A 292 13.05 -13.46 4.43
C LEU A 292 12.92 -12.05 5.02
N ALA A 293 13.36 -11.85 6.27
CA ALA A 293 13.39 -10.53 6.90
C ALA A 293 14.28 -9.54 6.13
N ALA A 294 15.36 -10.01 5.51
CA ALA A 294 16.22 -9.15 4.69
C ALA A 294 15.56 -8.76 3.37
N ALA A 295 14.57 -9.53 2.87
CA ALA A 295 13.83 -9.24 1.64
C ALA A 295 12.65 -8.28 1.84
N GLU A 296 12.27 -7.97 3.09
CA GLU A 296 11.11 -7.12 3.42
C GLU A 296 11.19 -5.76 2.69
N GLY A 297 10.15 -5.48 1.89
CA GLY A 297 9.98 -4.27 1.09
C GLY A 297 10.94 -4.10 -0.09
N ARG A 298 11.92 -4.99 -0.30
CA ARG A 298 12.95 -4.84 -1.36
C ARG A 298 12.44 -5.05 -2.78
N GLU A 299 11.38 -5.83 -2.89
CA GLU A 299 10.74 -6.15 -4.15
C GLU A 299 9.24 -5.98 -3.99
N LEU A 300 8.55 -5.77 -5.11
CA LEU A 300 7.12 -5.53 -5.17
C LEU A 300 6.52 -6.58 -6.11
N ILE A 301 5.60 -7.40 -5.60
CA ILE A 301 4.79 -8.27 -6.46
C ILE A 301 3.67 -7.44 -7.09
N LEU A 302 3.47 -7.61 -8.39
CA LEU A 302 2.39 -6.99 -9.15
C LEU A 302 1.67 -8.07 -9.95
N PHE A 303 0.37 -8.21 -9.78
CA PHE A 303 -0.43 -9.21 -10.50
C PHE A 303 -1.79 -8.67 -10.94
N GLY A 304 -2.35 -9.27 -11.98
CA GLY A 304 -3.59 -8.83 -12.61
C GLY A 304 -4.83 -9.39 -11.91
N GLY A 305 -5.89 -8.58 -11.85
CA GLY A 305 -7.23 -9.01 -11.47
C GLY A 305 -8.16 -9.21 -12.67
N LYS A 306 -9.43 -9.50 -12.39
CA LYS A 306 -10.47 -9.77 -13.39
C LYS A 306 -10.73 -8.58 -14.31
N ALA A 307 -10.57 -7.34 -13.85
CA ALA A 307 -10.78 -6.17 -14.70
C ALA A 307 -9.65 -6.01 -15.72
N LEU A 308 -8.41 -6.33 -15.36
CA LEU A 308 -7.30 -6.30 -16.31
C LEU A 308 -7.44 -7.38 -17.39
N GLU A 309 -7.92 -8.56 -17.00
CA GLU A 309 -8.23 -9.62 -17.95
C GLU A 309 -9.26 -9.17 -18.99
N ARG A 310 -10.35 -8.55 -18.56
CA ARG A 310 -11.33 -7.96 -19.48
C ARG A 310 -10.73 -6.85 -20.34
N ALA A 311 -9.98 -5.94 -19.73
CA ALA A 311 -9.37 -4.79 -20.41
C ALA A 311 -8.31 -5.18 -21.45
N THR A 312 -7.74 -6.39 -21.34
CA THR A 312 -6.74 -6.94 -22.26
C THR A 312 -7.31 -8.03 -23.16
N GLU A 313 -8.65 -8.21 -23.17
CA GLU A 313 -9.34 -9.24 -23.98
C GLU A 313 -8.78 -10.65 -23.72
N GLY A 314 -8.46 -10.95 -22.45
CA GLY A 314 -7.94 -12.25 -22.02
C GLY A 314 -6.45 -12.45 -22.25
N ARG A 315 -5.74 -11.49 -22.85
CA ARG A 315 -4.27 -11.58 -23.05
C ARG A 315 -3.52 -11.64 -21.73
N VAL A 316 -3.94 -10.89 -20.71
CA VAL A 316 -3.42 -10.98 -19.35
C VAL A 316 -4.48 -11.56 -18.43
N LEU A 317 -4.39 -12.86 -18.16
CA LEU A 317 -5.33 -13.53 -17.24
C LEU A 317 -5.18 -13.03 -15.80
N GLY A 318 -6.29 -12.93 -15.08
CA GLY A 318 -6.26 -12.66 -13.64
C GLY A 318 -5.48 -13.74 -12.89
N ALA A 319 -4.72 -13.34 -11.88
CA ALA A 319 -3.83 -14.25 -11.15
C ALA A 319 -4.54 -14.88 -9.94
N PRO A 320 -4.76 -16.21 -9.94
CA PRO A 320 -5.25 -16.90 -8.76
C PRO A 320 -4.21 -16.79 -7.65
N HIS A 321 -4.64 -16.38 -6.48
CA HIS A 321 -3.80 -16.27 -5.31
C HIS A 321 -4.57 -16.70 -4.06
N ARG A 322 -3.83 -17.05 -3.02
CA ARG A 322 -4.36 -17.51 -1.73
C ARG A 322 -3.40 -17.11 -0.61
N VAL A 323 -3.88 -17.12 0.62
CA VAL A 323 -3.04 -16.85 1.80
C VAL A 323 -3.03 -18.07 2.69
N ARG A 324 -1.84 -18.65 2.88
CA ARG A 324 -1.58 -19.70 3.86
C ARG A 324 -1.31 -19.12 5.23
N ARG A 325 -1.63 -19.92 6.24
CA ARG A 325 -1.13 -19.72 7.59
C ARG A 325 0.37 -19.99 7.54
N GLY A 326 1.16 -18.96 7.79
CA GLY A 326 2.61 -19.10 7.86
C GLY A 326 3.03 -19.85 9.12
N ASN A 327 4.14 -20.58 9.05
CA ASN A 327 4.69 -21.32 10.20
C ASN A 327 5.49 -20.43 11.18
N LEU A 328 5.70 -19.14 10.83
CA LEU A 328 6.65 -18.26 11.52
C LEU A 328 6.05 -16.87 11.74
N GLY A 329 5.40 -16.68 12.89
CA GLY A 329 5.05 -15.36 13.40
C GLY A 329 3.97 -14.61 12.62
N ARG A 330 3.63 -13.42 13.12
CA ARG A 330 2.54 -12.57 12.61
C ARG A 330 2.91 -11.94 11.26
N ARG A 331 2.13 -12.21 10.22
CA ARG A 331 2.32 -11.59 8.90
C ARG A 331 1.62 -10.23 8.85
N HIS A 332 2.37 -9.19 8.53
CA HIS A 332 1.85 -7.85 8.28
C HIS A 332 2.11 -7.48 6.83
N CYS A 333 1.11 -7.02 6.11
CA CYS A 333 1.29 -6.58 4.72
C CYS A 333 0.49 -5.32 4.40
N PHE A 334 0.91 -4.66 3.32
CA PHE A 334 0.21 -3.54 2.71
C PHE A 334 -0.11 -3.89 1.27
N ILE A 335 -1.38 -3.77 0.89
CA ILE A 335 -1.87 -4.10 -0.44
C ILE A 335 -2.52 -2.86 -1.04
N TYR A 336 -2.20 -2.57 -2.29
CA TYR A 336 -2.93 -1.61 -3.11
C TYR A 336 -3.66 -2.34 -4.23
N GLU A 337 -4.98 -2.20 -4.27
CA GLU A 337 -5.87 -2.81 -5.26
C GLU A 337 -6.43 -1.71 -6.18
N GLN A 338 -5.97 -1.68 -7.44
CA GLN A 338 -6.30 -0.64 -8.40
C GLN A 338 -7.66 -0.87 -9.07
N LYS A 339 -8.54 0.13 -9.02
CA LYS A 339 -9.85 0.15 -9.68
C LYS A 339 -10.17 1.54 -10.22
N TYR A 340 -10.13 1.73 -11.54
CA TYR A 340 -10.52 2.99 -12.16
C TYR A 340 -11.89 2.85 -12.83
N ALA A 341 -12.73 3.87 -12.69
CA ALA A 341 -14.12 3.82 -13.12
C ALA A 341 -14.31 3.41 -14.59
N GLU A 342 -13.39 3.81 -15.47
CA GLU A 342 -13.37 3.40 -16.89
C GLU A 342 -13.50 1.87 -17.08
N PHE A 343 -12.98 1.06 -16.14
CA PHE A 343 -12.97 -0.40 -16.22
C PHE A 343 -14.06 -1.09 -15.39
N PHE A 344 -14.92 -0.27 -14.78
CA PHE A 344 -16.02 -0.69 -13.93
C PHE A 344 -17.29 0.09 -14.29
N PRO A 345 -17.79 -0.06 -15.53
CA PRO A 345 -19.02 0.61 -15.93
C PRO A 345 -20.18 0.18 -15.04
N PRO A 346 -21.14 1.09 -14.77
CA PRO A 346 -22.36 0.73 -14.08
C PRO A 346 -23.07 -0.40 -14.84
N PRO A 347 -23.86 -1.25 -14.16
CA PRO A 347 -24.68 -2.24 -14.83
C PRO A 347 -25.58 -1.54 -15.87
N ALA A 348 -25.76 -2.17 -17.03
CA ALA A 348 -26.73 -1.69 -18.00
C ALA A 348 -28.10 -1.61 -17.30
N LEU A 349 -28.79 -0.48 -17.47
CA LEU A 349 -30.18 -0.36 -17.05
C LEU A 349 -30.99 -1.18 -18.07
N ASP A 350 -31.34 -2.41 -17.68
CA ASP A 350 -32.27 -3.27 -18.44
C ASP A 350 -33.72 -2.76 -18.34
#